data_AF-A0A9E1SJ56-F1
#
_entry.id   AF-A0A9E1SJ56-F1
#
_cell.length_a   1.000
_cell.length_b   1.000
_cell.length_c   1.000
_cell.angle_alpha   90.00
_cell.angle_beta   90.00
_cell.angle_gamma   90.00
#
_symmetry.space_group_name_H-M   'P 1'
#
loop_
_entity.id
_entity.type
_entity.pdbx_description
1 polymer ?
#
loop_
_entity_poly.entity_id
_entity_poly.type
_entity_poly.pdbx_seq_one_letter_code
_entity_poly.pdbx_strand_id
1 'polypeptide(L)'
;EKMKRGELNNLQAGKYRIVLGSELASYLGARVGDKVTVISPQVNSTPAGIIPRLRRFTVSGIFEVGMYEYDRNMAIIHIDDAAKLFRMETNVSGLRLKLDDLFNAPEISYELARKLHGNYFVSDWTQAHSNFFQAIRTEKRVMFIILLLIVAVAAFNIVSTLVMVVTDKRGDIAILKTQGLTPMAVMNIFIVLGAIIGLIGTALGTVGGVLLALNVETIVPAIEEFFGVNFMAADVYYISSLPSKLVWLDVYVIASVAFVLSLLATIYPAWQASQVNPAEVLRYE
;
A
#
# COMPACT_ATOMS: atom_id res chain seq x y z
N GLU A 1 17.58 13.67 -7.24
CA GLU A 1 18.18 14.49 -6.18
C GLU A 1 17.08 15.25 -5.45
N LYS A 2 17.07 15.25 -4.11
CA LYS A 2 16.05 15.90 -3.27
C LYS A 2 16.60 17.13 -2.54
N MET A 3 17.67 17.72 -3.09
CA MET A 3 18.30 18.93 -2.56
C MET A 3 17.45 20.16 -2.94
N LYS A 4 17.11 21.01 -1.98
CA LYS A 4 16.43 22.28 -2.23
C LYS A 4 17.41 23.43 -2.39
N ARG A 5 18.55 23.36 -1.66
CA ARG A 5 19.63 24.36 -1.73
C ARG A 5 20.99 23.67 -1.57
N GLY A 6 21.98 24.11 -2.33
CA GLY A 6 23.33 23.54 -2.32
C GLY A 6 23.40 22.14 -2.93
N GLU A 7 24.58 21.53 -2.87
CA GLU A 7 24.87 20.22 -3.46
C GLU A 7 25.50 19.29 -2.42
N LEU A 8 25.22 17.99 -2.51
CA LEU A 8 25.84 16.97 -1.66
C LEU A 8 27.36 16.92 -1.85
N ASN A 9 27.86 17.21 -3.05
CA ASN A 9 29.30 17.29 -3.37
C ASN A 9 30.02 18.41 -2.61
N ASN A 10 29.30 19.34 -2.00
CA ASN A 10 29.91 20.36 -1.13
C ASN A 10 30.45 19.76 0.17
N LEU A 11 29.99 18.58 0.59
CA LEU A 11 30.55 17.84 1.71
C LEU A 11 31.94 17.33 1.32
N GLN A 12 32.98 18.00 1.79
CA GLN A 12 34.38 17.68 1.49
C GLN A 12 35.13 17.41 2.79
N ALA A 13 36.06 16.47 2.75
CA ALA A 13 36.91 16.11 3.88
C ALA A 13 37.61 17.33 4.51
N GLY A 14 37.50 17.48 5.83
CA GLY A 14 38.16 18.52 6.61
C GLY A 14 37.53 19.91 6.50
N LYS A 15 36.48 20.09 5.68
CA LYS A 15 35.79 21.38 5.53
C LYS A 15 34.71 21.61 6.58
N TYR A 16 34.33 20.59 7.36
CA TYR A 16 33.30 20.67 8.40
C TYR A 16 32.02 21.31 7.86
N ARG A 17 31.53 20.78 6.75
CA ARG A 17 30.26 21.17 6.14
C ARG A 17 29.17 20.18 6.50
N ILE A 18 27.95 20.67 6.62
CA ILE A 18 26.77 19.87 6.96
C ILE A 18 25.63 20.20 6.02
N VAL A 19 24.84 19.19 5.68
CA VAL A 19 23.56 19.33 4.99
C VAL A 19 22.48 18.96 5.99
N LEU A 20 21.45 19.78 6.11
CA LEU A 20 20.33 19.56 7.04
C LEU A 20 19.05 19.23 6.27
N GLY A 21 18.15 18.46 6.87
CA GLY A 21 16.78 18.37 6.39
C GLY A 21 16.05 19.72 6.55
N SER A 22 15.05 19.99 5.72
CA SER A 22 14.31 21.26 5.68
C SER A 22 13.67 21.61 7.02
N GLU A 23 13.00 20.65 7.65
CA GLU A 23 12.37 20.83 8.96
C GLU A 23 13.41 21.03 10.08
N LEU A 24 14.55 20.33 10.02
CA LEU A 24 15.64 20.54 10.98
C LEU A 24 16.26 21.94 10.84
N ALA A 25 16.49 22.39 9.61
CA ALA A 25 17.01 23.73 9.34
C ALA A 25 16.05 24.81 9.84
N SER A 26 14.75 24.65 9.57
CA SER A 26 13.69 25.55 10.06
C SER A 26 13.61 25.57 11.58
N TYR A 27 13.65 24.40 12.22
CA TYR A 27 13.62 24.26 13.69
C TYR A 27 14.81 24.94 14.36
N LEU A 28 16.00 24.85 13.75
CA LEU A 28 17.22 25.50 14.24
C LEU A 28 17.33 26.99 13.83
N GLY A 29 16.44 27.48 12.97
CA GLY A 29 16.56 28.80 12.35
C GLY A 29 17.79 28.97 11.44
N ALA A 30 18.37 27.86 10.96
CA ALA A 30 19.62 27.83 10.23
C ALA A 30 19.41 27.94 8.72
N ARG A 31 20.21 28.76 8.05
CA ARG A 31 20.25 28.93 6.59
C ARG A 31 21.59 28.44 6.04
N VAL A 32 21.65 28.23 4.72
CA VAL A 32 22.92 27.93 4.03
C VAL A 32 23.90 29.08 4.26
N GLY A 33 25.10 28.75 4.74
CA GLY A 33 26.13 29.69 5.19
C GLY A 33 26.24 29.84 6.71
N ASP A 34 25.18 29.51 7.45
CA ASP A 34 25.19 29.60 8.91
C ASP A 34 26.02 28.49 9.54
N LYS A 35 26.35 28.66 10.82
CA LYS A 35 27.13 27.69 11.59
C LYS A 35 26.26 27.02 12.64
N VAL A 36 26.27 25.69 12.64
CA VAL A 36 25.58 24.86 13.63
C VAL A 36 26.59 24.05 14.42
N THR A 37 26.34 23.86 15.71
CA THR A 37 27.22 23.06 16.58
C THR A 37 26.62 21.68 16.76
N VAL A 38 27.35 20.65 16.31
CA VAL A 38 26.97 19.25 16.51
C VAL A 38 27.56 18.77 17.82
N ILE A 39 26.72 18.15 18.64
CA ILE A 39 27.06 17.57 19.94
C ILE A 39 27.04 16.05 19.80
N SER A 40 28.16 15.40 20.05
CA SER A 40 28.23 13.93 20.10
C SER A 40 28.10 13.45 21.54
N PRO A 41 27.27 12.42 21.81
CA PRO A 41 27.10 11.83 23.14
C PRO A 41 28.30 10.97 23.57
N GLN A 42 29.35 10.84 22.74
CA GLN A 42 30.57 10.11 23.09
C GLN A 42 31.29 10.81 24.27
N VAL A 43 31.31 10.12 25.40
CA VAL A 43 31.82 10.60 26.70
C VAL A 43 33.35 10.48 26.75
N ASN A 44 34.03 11.56 27.10
CA ASN A 44 35.39 11.47 27.65
C ASN A 44 35.27 11.39 29.17
N SER A 45 35.81 10.33 29.78
CA SER A 45 36.03 10.31 31.23
C SER A 45 37.21 11.22 31.55
N THR A 46 36.93 12.40 32.12
CA THR A 46 37.96 13.27 32.70
C THR A 46 37.79 13.31 34.21
N PRO A 47 38.85 13.61 34.99
CA PRO A 47 38.74 13.79 36.44
C PRO A 47 37.75 14.89 36.86
N ALA A 48 37.36 15.78 35.93
CA ALA A 48 36.42 16.87 36.11
C ALA A 48 34.97 16.55 35.64
N GLY A 49 34.69 15.32 35.17
CA GLY A 49 33.37 14.87 34.74
C GLY A 49 33.24 14.48 33.26
N ILE A 50 31.98 14.29 32.83
CA ILE A 50 31.59 13.91 31.46
C ILE A 50 31.45 15.19 30.63
N ILE A 51 32.35 15.43 29.68
CA ILE A 51 32.25 16.55 28.74
C ILE A 51 31.84 16.02 27.36
N PRO A 52 30.68 16.42 26.81
CA PRO A 52 30.26 16.03 25.48
C PRO A 52 31.14 16.68 24.41
N ARG A 53 31.28 16.04 23.25
CA ARG A 53 32.13 16.58 22.18
C ARG A 53 31.33 17.52 21.30
N LEU A 54 31.84 18.73 21.13
CA LEU A 54 31.24 19.78 20.31
C LEU A 54 32.10 20.02 19.07
N ARG A 55 31.47 20.11 17.89
CA ARG A 55 32.14 20.59 16.68
C ARG A 55 31.22 21.48 15.89
N ARG A 56 31.75 22.63 15.44
CA ARG A 56 31.01 23.58 14.62
C ARG A 56 31.12 23.21 13.15
N PHE A 57 29.98 23.08 12.49
CA PHE A 57 29.85 22.85 11.05
C PHE A 57 29.22 24.06 10.37
N THR A 58 29.53 24.26 9.09
CA THR A 58 28.89 25.28 8.25
C THR A 58 27.83 24.61 7.38
N VAL A 59 26.60 25.13 7.41
CA VAL A 59 25.48 24.62 6.61
C VAL A 59 25.78 24.89 5.14
N SER A 60 25.94 23.83 4.36
CA SER A 60 26.31 23.87 2.94
C SER A 60 25.16 23.54 1.99
N GLY A 61 24.07 23.00 2.54
CA GLY A 61 22.87 22.69 1.78
C GLY A 61 21.70 22.28 2.68
N ILE A 62 20.52 22.23 2.07
CA ILE A 62 19.26 21.79 2.69
C ILE A 62 18.58 20.82 1.73
N PHE A 63 18.16 19.65 2.23
CA PHE A 63 17.38 18.66 1.47
C PHE A 63 15.94 18.57 2.00
N GLU A 64 15.04 18.04 1.19
CA GLU A 64 13.65 17.78 1.57
C GLU A 64 13.16 16.54 0.82
N VAL A 65 12.90 15.47 1.56
CA VAL A 65 12.46 14.19 1.01
C VAL A 65 10.93 14.13 0.96
N GLY A 66 10.24 14.98 1.74
CA GLY A 66 8.78 15.02 1.84
C GLY A 66 8.23 14.13 2.97
N MET A 67 9.10 13.73 3.91
CA MET A 67 8.73 12.95 5.08
C MET A 67 9.27 13.63 6.32
N TYR A 68 8.35 14.09 7.17
CA TYR A 68 8.68 14.87 8.36
C TYR A 68 9.73 14.22 9.26
N GLU A 69 9.62 12.90 9.50
CA GLU A 69 10.55 12.18 10.35
C GLU A 69 12.00 12.23 9.81
N TYR A 70 12.18 12.19 8.49
CA TYR A 70 13.49 12.31 7.86
C TYR A 70 13.94 13.76 7.77
N ASP A 71 13.05 14.67 7.36
CA ASP A 71 13.37 16.08 7.17
C ASP A 71 13.67 16.79 8.50
N ARG A 72 13.12 16.31 9.63
CA ARG A 72 13.34 16.87 10.97
C ARG A 72 14.52 16.24 11.73
N ASN A 73 14.83 14.97 11.51
CA ASN A 73 15.78 14.23 12.35
C ASN A 73 17.10 13.86 11.68
N MET A 74 17.35 14.28 10.43
CA MET A 74 18.54 13.89 9.68
C MET A 74 19.44 15.06 9.30
N ALA A 75 20.75 14.85 9.48
CA ALA A 75 21.81 15.71 9.01
C ALA A 75 22.92 14.85 8.38
N ILE A 76 23.54 15.35 7.31
CA ILE A 76 24.54 14.63 6.52
C ILE A 76 25.85 15.41 6.56
N ILE A 77 26.94 14.73 6.86
CA ILE A 77 28.31 15.27 6.89
C ILE A 77 29.25 14.33 6.14
N HIS A 78 30.45 14.82 5.78
CA HIS A 78 31.48 13.98 5.17
C HIS A 78 31.97 12.91 6.16
N ILE A 79 32.24 11.70 5.68
CA ILE A 79 32.63 10.56 6.52
C ILE A 79 33.92 10.83 7.32
N ASP A 80 34.91 11.48 6.72
CA ASP A 80 36.15 11.84 7.42
C ASP A 80 35.94 12.88 8.54
N ASP A 81 34.96 13.78 8.37
CA ASP A 81 34.62 14.76 9.41
C ASP A 81 33.85 14.08 10.54
N ALA A 82 33.00 13.10 10.21
CA ALA A 82 32.34 12.25 11.18
C ALA A 82 33.37 11.41 11.97
N ALA A 83 34.34 10.78 11.29
CA ALA A 83 35.37 9.98 11.92
C ALA A 83 36.19 10.80 12.94
N LYS A 84 36.49 12.07 12.64
CA LYS A 84 37.14 12.99 13.59
C LYS A 84 36.24 13.37 14.76
N LEU A 85 34.94 13.62 14.51
CA LEU A 85 33.97 13.95 15.55
C LEU A 85 33.77 12.79 16.54
N PHE A 86 33.63 11.58 16.01
CA PHE A 86 33.39 10.36 16.78
C PHE A 86 34.69 9.66 17.25
N ARG A 87 35.88 10.10 16.83
CA ARG A 87 37.19 9.44 17.05
C ARG A 87 37.21 7.98 16.58
N MET A 88 36.78 7.78 15.35
CA MET A 88 36.84 6.47 14.72
C MET A 88 38.10 6.28 13.88
N GLU A 89 38.98 7.29 13.80
CA GLU A 89 40.20 7.26 12.95
C GLU A 89 39.86 6.86 11.50
N THR A 90 40.24 5.65 11.07
CA THR A 90 39.89 5.07 9.77
C THR A 90 38.72 4.08 9.84
N ASN A 91 38.19 3.81 11.03
CA ASN A 91 37.06 2.92 11.25
C ASN A 91 35.73 3.62 10.96
N VAL A 92 34.71 2.81 10.68
CA VAL A 92 33.33 3.23 10.46
C VAL A 92 32.41 2.48 11.40
N SER A 93 31.27 3.08 11.74
CA SER A 93 30.24 2.42 12.55
C SER A 93 29.49 1.31 11.80
N GLY A 94 29.48 1.35 10.47
CA GLY A 94 28.86 0.32 9.65
C GLY A 94 28.93 0.64 8.16
N LEU A 95 28.56 -0.35 7.35
CA LEU A 95 28.45 -0.24 5.91
C LEU A 95 26.97 -0.26 5.52
N ARG A 96 26.52 0.72 4.74
CA ARG A 96 25.18 0.73 4.15
C ARG A 96 25.28 0.27 2.70
N LEU A 97 24.61 -0.83 2.38
CA LEU A 97 24.49 -1.33 1.02
C LEU A 97 23.23 -0.73 0.37
N LYS A 98 23.38 -0.23 -0.86
CA LYS A 98 22.25 0.16 -1.70
C LYS A 98 22.00 -0.98 -2.68
N LEU A 99 20.79 -1.52 -2.67
CA LEU A 99 20.36 -2.58 -3.56
C LEU A 99 19.64 -1.99 -4.77
N ASP A 100 19.75 -2.64 -5.93
CA ASP A 100 18.98 -2.26 -7.13
C ASP A 100 17.49 -2.58 -6.93
N ASP A 101 17.20 -3.76 -6.37
CA ASP A 101 15.87 -4.12 -5.89
C ASP A 101 15.84 -4.14 -4.36
N LEU A 102 15.06 -3.22 -3.80
CA LEU A 102 14.86 -3.10 -2.36
C LEU A 102 14.14 -4.31 -1.74
N PHE A 103 13.36 -5.07 -2.51
CA PHE A 103 12.62 -6.22 -2.00
C PHE A 103 13.51 -7.44 -1.75
N ASN A 104 14.71 -7.47 -2.33
CA ASN A 104 15.70 -8.51 -2.07
C ASN A 104 16.46 -8.30 -0.73
N ALA A 105 16.22 -7.18 -0.04
CA ALA A 105 16.93 -6.85 1.19
C ALA A 105 16.86 -7.92 2.30
N PRO A 106 15.70 -8.58 2.56
CA PRO A 106 15.63 -9.63 3.58
C PRO A 106 16.48 -10.86 3.23
N GLU A 107 16.45 -11.30 1.97
CA GLU A 107 17.21 -12.46 1.49
C GLU A 107 18.72 -12.17 1.51
N ILE A 108 19.13 -11.02 0.95
CA ILE A 108 20.53 -10.60 0.93
C ILE A 108 21.06 -10.40 2.36
N SER A 109 20.26 -9.83 3.26
CA SER A 109 20.69 -9.63 4.66
C SER A 109 20.84 -10.94 5.40
N TYR A 110 19.94 -11.91 5.15
CA TYR A 110 20.06 -13.26 5.70
C TYR A 110 21.31 -13.97 5.19
N GLU A 111 21.61 -13.88 3.88
CA GLU A 111 22.83 -14.45 3.31
C GLU A 111 24.09 -13.79 3.85
N LEU A 112 24.11 -12.46 3.94
CA LEU A 112 25.24 -11.70 4.50
C LEU A 112 25.47 -12.05 5.96
N ALA A 113 24.42 -12.16 6.76
CA ALA A 113 24.52 -12.56 8.16
C ALA A 113 25.13 -13.96 8.32
N ARG A 114 24.91 -14.88 7.37
CA ARG A 114 25.52 -16.22 7.39
C ARG A 114 26.96 -16.25 6.90
N LYS A 115 27.30 -15.42 5.91
CA LYS A 115 28.64 -15.35 5.29
C LYS A 115 29.63 -14.53 6.12
N LEU A 116 29.14 -13.49 6.82
CA LEU A 116 29.96 -12.64 7.67
C LEU A 116 30.24 -13.34 9.00
N HIS A 117 31.48 -13.80 9.19
CA HIS A 117 31.94 -14.32 10.47
C HIS A 117 32.38 -13.15 11.38
N GLY A 118 31.85 -13.10 12.62
CA GLY A 118 32.22 -12.09 13.63
C GLY A 118 31.02 -11.44 14.32
N ASN A 119 31.27 -10.36 15.07
CA ASN A 119 30.25 -9.59 15.80
C ASN A 119 29.59 -8.51 14.89
N TYR A 120 29.11 -8.92 13.72
CA TYR A 120 28.41 -8.01 12.81
C TYR A 120 26.90 -8.11 13.04
N PHE A 121 26.24 -6.94 13.18
CA PHE A 121 24.79 -6.87 13.18
C PHE A 121 24.32 -6.48 11.76
N VAL A 122 23.71 -7.42 11.06
CA VAL A 122 23.13 -7.18 9.73
C VAL A 122 21.65 -6.90 9.90
N SER A 123 21.21 -5.75 9.42
CA SER A 123 19.80 -5.33 9.47
C SER A 123 19.43 -4.67 8.16
N ASP A 124 18.20 -4.93 7.72
CA ASP A 124 17.61 -4.30 6.55
C ASP A 124 16.43 -3.39 6.92
N TRP A 125 15.97 -2.64 5.92
CA TRP A 125 14.89 -1.66 6.08
C TRP A 125 13.56 -2.30 6.52
N THR A 126 13.30 -3.57 6.24
CA THR A 126 12.08 -4.26 6.68
C THR A 126 12.09 -4.56 8.18
N GLN A 127 13.28 -4.76 8.76
CA GLN A 127 13.46 -4.96 10.20
C GLN A 127 13.47 -3.62 10.95
N ALA A 128 14.20 -2.64 10.41
CA ALA A 128 14.32 -1.30 11.00
C ALA A 128 12.96 -0.57 11.12
N HIS A 129 12.05 -0.83 10.18
CA HIS A 129 10.70 -0.25 10.16
C HIS A 129 9.60 -1.32 10.17
N SER A 130 9.80 -2.39 10.94
CA SER A 130 8.90 -3.55 10.96
C SER A 130 7.46 -3.19 11.35
N ASN A 131 7.24 -2.30 12.32
CA ASN A 131 5.91 -1.85 12.72
C ASN A 131 5.16 -1.16 11.58
N PHE A 132 5.85 -0.30 10.82
CA PHE A 132 5.27 0.42 9.69
C PHE A 132 4.87 -0.55 8.57
N PHE A 133 5.75 -1.49 8.23
CA PHE A 133 5.46 -2.46 7.18
C PHE A 133 4.39 -3.48 7.59
N GLN A 134 4.38 -3.89 8.86
CA GLN A 134 3.30 -4.71 9.43
C GLN A 134 1.97 -3.98 9.42
N ALA A 135 1.96 -2.67 9.72
CA ALA A 135 0.75 -1.85 9.63
C ALA A 135 0.21 -1.82 8.20
N ILE A 136 1.05 -1.50 7.20
CA ILE A 136 0.65 -1.50 5.77
C ILE A 136 0.11 -2.87 5.33
N ARG A 137 0.78 -3.96 5.73
CA ARG A 137 0.35 -5.31 5.37
C ARG A 137 -0.99 -5.67 6.02
N THR A 138 -1.19 -5.27 7.27
CA THR A 138 -2.43 -5.51 8.01
C THR A 138 -3.57 -4.70 7.42
N GLU A 139 -3.32 -3.44 7.10
CA GLU A 139 -4.27 -2.55 6.41
C GLU A 139 -4.73 -3.17 5.08
N LYS A 140 -3.80 -3.62 4.24
CA LYS A 140 -4.15 -4.30 2.98
C LYS A 140 -5.02 -5.55 3.19
N ARG A 141 -4.77 -6.34 4.24
CA ARG A 141 -5.61 -7.51 4.56
C ARG A 141 -7.01 -7.08 4.99
N VAL A 142 -7.13 -6.05 5.81
CA VAL A 142 -8.44 -5.53 6.25
C VAL A 142 -9.22 -5.00 5.06
N MET A 143 -8.58 -4.24 4.16
CA MET A 143 -9.21 -3.77 2.92
C MET A 143 -9.70 -4.93 2.03
N PHE A 144 -8.91 -6.00 1.91
CA PHE A 144 -9.33 -7.21 1.19
C PHE A 144 -10.55 -7.88 1.84
N ILE A 145 -10.60 -7.99 3.18
CA ILE A 145 -11.75 -8.56 3.90
C ILE A 145 -13.01 -7.71 3.69
N ILE A 146 -12.90 -6.38 3.82
CA ILE A 146 -14.02 -5.45 3.61
C ILE A 146 -14.57 -5.60 2.19
N LEU A 147 -13.67 -5.61 1.20
CA LEU A 147 -14.05 -5.79 -0.19
C LEU A 147 -14.75 -7.14 -0.42
N LEU A 148 -14.23 -8.22 0.17
CA LEU A 148 -14.84 -9.55 0.08
C LEU A 148 -16.24 -9.56 0.70
N LEU A 149 -16.47 -8.86 1.80
CA LEU A 149 -17.81 -8.72 2.40
C LEU A 149 -18.76 -7.96 1.48
N ILE A 150 -18.32 -6.87 0.86
CA ILE A 150 -19.12 -6.11 -0.12
C ILE A 150 -19.51 -7.01 -1.30
N VAL A 151 -18.56 -7.78 -1.83
CA VAL A 151 -18.80 -8.73 -2.91
C VAL A 151 -19.77 -9.84 -2.47
N ALA A 152 -19.64 -10.36 -1.25
CA ALA A 152 -20.55 -11.36 -0.71
C ALA A 152 -21.99 -10.84 -0.58
N VAL A 153 -22.17 -9.60 -0.11
CA VAL A 153 -23.50 -8.94 -0.07
C VAL A 153 -24.06 -8.77 -1.48
N ALA A 154 -23.23 -8.37 -2.45
CA ALA A 154 -23.65 -8.27 -3.85
C ALA A 154 -24.04 -9.65 -4.44
N ALA A 155 -23.31 -10.71 -4.10
CA ALA A 155 -23.62 -12.07 -4.51
C ALA A 155 -24.97 -12.54 -3.93
N PHE A 156 -25.30 -12.16 -2.70
CA PHE A 156 -26.62 -12.43 -2.11
C PHE A 156 -27.78 -11.79 -2.89
N ASN A 157 -27.55 -10.59 -3.46
CA ASN A 157 -28.53 -9.97 -4.35
C ASN A 157 -28.73 -10.80 -5.63
N ILE A 158 -27.67 -11.36 -6.20
CA ILE A 158 -27.77 -12.29 -7.36
C ILE A 158 -28.62 -13.51 -6.98
N VAL A 159 -28.39 -14.12 -5.81
CA VAL A 159 -29.22 -15.23 -5.31
C VAL A 159 -30.68 -14.81 -5.27
N SER A 160 -30.97 -13.68 -4.63
CA SER A 160 -32.34 -13.19 -4.44
C SER A 160 -33.05 -12.95 -5.78
N THR A 161 -32.37 -12.31 -6.73
CA THR A 161 -32.92 -12.07 -8.07
C THR A 161 -33.14 -13.38 -8.84
N LEU A 162 -32.20 -14.32 -8.79
CA LEU A 162 -32.37 -15.59 -9.52
C LEU A 162 -33.48 -16.46 -8.91
N VAL A 163 -33.61 -16.50 -7.59
CA VAL A 163 -34.73 -17.20 -6.92
C VAL A 163 -36.07 -16.60 -7.34
N MET A 164 -36.14 -15.26 -7.45
CA MET A 164 -37.32 -14.56 -7.95
C MET A 164 -37.63 -14.97 -9.39
N VAL A 165 -36.63 -14.92 -10.29
CA VAL A 165 -36.79 -15.32 -11.70
C VAL A 165 -37.23 -16.79 -11.82
N VAL A 166 -36.66 -17.70 -11.03
CA VAL A 166 -37.06 -19.11 -11.00
C VAL A 166 -38.52 -19.25 -10.59
N THR A 167 -38.95 -18.46 -9.60
CA THR A 167 -40.31 -18.50 -9.07
C THR A 167 -41.32 -17.95 -10.08
N ASP A 168 -41.00 -16.84 -10.73
CA ASP A 168 -41.83 -16.23 -11.79
C ASP A 168 -41.92 -17.12 -13.04
N LYS A 169 -40.90 -17.96 -13.27
CA LYS A 169 -40.79 -18.86 -14.43
C LYS A 169 -41.16 -20.31 -14.13
N ARG A 170 -41.84 -20.59 -13.01
CA ARG A 170 -42.25 -21.96 -12.65
C ARG A 170 -43.14 -22.63 -13.70
N GLY A 171 -44.10 -21.90 -14.28
CA GLY A 171 -44.98 -22.39 -15.35
C GLY A 171 -44.18 -22.80 -16.60
N ASP A 172 -43.33 -21.90 -17.07
CA ASP A 172 -42.42 -22.16 -18.22
C ASP A 172 -41.51 -23.38 -17.97
N ILE A 173 -40.94 -23.51 -16.76
CA ILE A 173 -40.11 -24.67 -16.36
C ILE A 173 -40.94 -25.96 -16.38
N ALA A 174 -42.17 -25.93 -15.86
CA ALA A 174 -43.07 -27.08 -15.84
C ALA A 174 -43.39 -27.56 -17.26
N ILE A 175 -43.72 -26.66 -18.18
CA ILE A 175 -43.98 -26.96 -19.59
C ILE A 175 -42.75 -27.60 -20.27
N LEU A 176 -41.56 -27.05 -20.05
CA LEU A 176 -40.34 -27.63 -20.61
C LEU A 176 -40.06 -29.04 -20.05
N LYS A 177 -40.30 -29.26 -18.76
CA LYS A 177 -40.15 -30.58 -18.13
C LYS A 177 -41.18 -31.60 -18.65
N THR A 178 -42.42 -31.20 -18.95
CA THR A 178 -43.40 -32.11 -19.58
C THR A 178 -43.05 -32.43 -21.03
N GLN A 179 -42.34 -31.53 -21.73
CA GLN A 179 -41.77 -31.78 -23.06
C GLN A 179 -40.49 -32.64 -23.03
N GLY A 180 -40.04 -33.10 -21.86
CA GLY A 180 -38.91 -34.03 -21.71
C GLY A 180 -37.59 -33.41 -21.26
N LEU A 181 -37.57 -32.12 -20.87
CA LEU A 181 -36.36 -31.49 -20.34
C LEU A 181 -35.98 -32.10 -18.98
N THR A 182 -34.73 -32.55 -18.85
CA THR A 182 -34.25 -33.16 -17.60
C THR A 182 -34.01 -32.11 -16.51
N PRO A 183 -34.10 -32.46 -15.21
CA PRO A 183 -33.78 -31.53 -14.12
C PRO A 183 -32.37 -30.92 -14.22
N MET A 184 -31.39 -31.69 -14.71
CA MET A 184 -30.03 -31.22 -14.92
C MET A 184 -29.93 -30.20 -16.07
N ALA A 185 -30.73 -30.35 -17.13
CA ALA A 185 -30.83 -29.36 -18.19
C ALA A 185 -31.46 -28.05 -17.69
N VAL A 186 -32.50 -28.12 -16.85
CA VAL A 186 -33.05 -26.92 -16.17
C VAL A 186 -31.96 -26.24 -15.33
N MET A 187 -31.24 -27.00 -14.50
CA MET A 187 -30.17 -26.48 -13.66
C MET A 187 -29.10 -25.76 -14.49
N ASN A 188 -28.67 -26.36 -15.61
CA ASN A 188 -27.66 -25.77 -16.49
C ASN A 188 -28.11 -24.43 -17.11
N ILE A 189 -29.39 -24.29 -17.47
CA ILE A 189 -29.93 -23.01 -17.99
C ILE A 189 -29.73 -21.90 -16.97
N PHE A 190 -30.07 -22.15 -15.70
CA PHE A 190 -29.95 -21.15 -14.64
C PHE A 190 -28.49 -20.91 -14.21
N ILE A 191 -27.62 -21.93 -14.24
CA ILE A 191 -26.17 -21.76 -14.05
C ILE A 191 -25.60 -20.86 -15.15
N VAL A 192 -25.95 -21.09 -16.43
CA VAL A 192 -25.48 -20.27 -17.55
C VAL A 192 -26.01 -18.84 -17.45
N LEU A 193 -27.28 -18.65 -17.11
CA LEU A 193 -27.85 -17.32 -16.87
C LEU A 193 -27.09 -16.58 -15.76
N GLY A 194 -26.85 -17.26 -14.65
CA GLY A 194 -26.06 -16.77 -13.53
C GLY A 194 -24.63 -16.40 -13.91
N ALA A 195 -23.96 -17.26 -14.67
CA ALA A 195 -22.61 -17.03 -15.18
C ALA A 195 -22.53 -15.83 -16.11
N ILE A 196 -23.53 -15.63 -16.99
CA ILE A 196 -23.60 -14.46 -17.87
C ILE A 196 -23.76 -13.17 -17.05
N ILE A 197 -24.67 -13.16 -16.07
CA ILE A 197 -24.87 -12.01 -15.18
C ILE A 197 -23.58 -11.72 -14.40
N GLY A 198 -22.97 -12.75 -13.82
CA GLY A 198 -21.71 -12.64 -13.09
C GLY A 198 -20.56 -12.13 -13.95
N LEU A 199 -20.42 -12.63 -15.19
CA LEU A 199 -19.38 -12.23 -16.13
C LEU A 199 -19.55 -10.77 -16.56
N ILE A 200 -20.75 -10.39 -17.01
CA ILE A 200 -21.04 -9.02 -17.45
C ILE A 200 -20.89 -8.05 -16.29
N GLY A 201 -21.44 -8.38 -15.12
CA GLY A 201 -21.32 -7.56 -13.93
C GLY A 201 -19.87 -7.37 -13.48
N THR A 202 -19.08 -8.45 -13.45
CA THR A 202 -17.65 -8.39 -13.10
C THR A 202 -16.86 -7.60 -14.14
N ALA A 203 -17.14 -7.78 -15.44
CA ALA A 203 -16.47 -7.06 -16.51
C ALA A 203 -16.76 -5.55 -16.44
N LEU A 204 -18.03 -5.16 -16.35
CA LEU A 204 -18.43 -3.76 -16.22
C LEU A 204 -17.91 -3.14 -14.93
N GLY A 205 -17.99 -3.85 -13.81
CA GLY A 205 -17.47 -3.41 -12.52
C GLY A 205 -15.94 -3.22 -12.55
N THR A 206 -15.22 -4.14 -13.18
CA THR A 206 -13.76 -4.06 -13.33
C THR A 206 -13.35 -2.90 -14.23
N VAL A 207 -14.00 -2.74 -15.39
CA VAL A 207 -13.74 -1.63 -16.32
C VAL A 207 -14.06 -0.29 -15.64
N GLY A 208 -15.22 -0.17 -15.01
CA GLY A 208 -15.62 1.02 -14.27
C GLY A 208 -14.67 1.34 -13.10
N GLY A 209 -14.29 0.33 -12.32
CA GLY A 209 -13.35 0.46 -11.22
C GLY A 209 -11.95 0.88 -11.67
N VAL A 210 -11.44 0.32 -12.77
CA VAL A 210 -10.15 0.71 -13.36
C VAL A 210 -10.21 2.14 -13.90
N LEU A 211 -11.28 2.52 -14.62
CA LEU A 211 -11.46 3.87 -15.11
C LEU A 211 -11.52 4.88 -13.96
N LEU A 212 -12.27 4.58 -12.90
CA LEU A 212 -12.29 5.41 -11.69
C LEU A 212 -10.91 5.52 -11.07
N ALA A 213 -10.21 4.39 -10.87
CA ALA A 213 -8.88 4.33 -10.27
C ALA A 213 -7.86 5.20 -11.04
N LEU A 214 -7.88 5.15 -12.38
CA LEU A 214 -6.98 5.94 -13.22
C LEU A 214 -7.31 7.43 -13.24
N ASN A 215 -8.56 7.81 -12.93
CA ASN A 215 -9.03 9.20 -12.94
C ASN A 215 -9.23 9.77 -11.52
N VAL A 216 -8.80 9.08 -10.45
CA VAL A 216 -8.95 9.54 -9.05
C VAL A 216 -8.38 10.94 -8.86
N GLU A 217 -7.22 11.22 -9.43
CA GLU A 217 -6.54 12.51 -9.32
C GLU A 217 -7.33 13.67 -9.95
N THR A 218 -8.27 13.38 -10.86
CA THR A 218 -9.17 14.37 -11.47
C THR A 218 -10.55 14.40 -10.80
N ILE A 219 -11.09 13.23 -10.44
CA ILE A 219 -12.43 13.10 -9.87
C ILE A 219 -12.48 13.66 -8.44
N VAL A 220 -11.47 13.38 -7.61
CA VAL A 220 -11.47 13.80 -6.21
C VAL A 220 -11.48 15.33 -6.08
N PRO A 221 -10.59 16.10 -6.75
CA PRO A 221 -10.65 17.56 -6.68
C PRO A 221 -11.95 18.16 -7.22
N ALA A 222 -12.54 17.56 -8.27
CA ALA A 222 -13.82 18.02 -8.80
C ALA A 222 -14.97 17.84 -7.79
N ILE A 223 -14.95 16.77 -7.01
CA ILE A 223 -15.90 16.55 -5.91
C ILE A 223 -15.62 17.56 -4.78
N GLU A 224 -14.36 17.78 -4.42
CA GLU A 224 -13.98 18.76 -3.40
C GLU A 224 -14.45 20.17 -3.73
N GLU A 225 -14.26 20.61 -4.98
CA GLU A 225 -14.74 21.91 -5.48
C GLU A 225 -16.27 22.00 -5.45
N PHE A 226 -16.97 20.93 -5.86
CA PHE A 226 -18.43 20.91 -5.90
C PHE A 226 -19.06 20.97 -4.50
N PHE A 227 -18.50 20.26 -3.52
CA PHE A 227 -19.02 20.22 -2.15
C PHE A 227 -18.40 21.29 -1.23
N GLY A 228 -17.34 21.99 -1.67
CA GLY A 228 -16.62 22.97 -0.87
C GLY A 228 -15.91 22.36 0.35
N VAL A 229 -15.53 21.07 0.27
CA VAL A 229 -14.87 20.33 1.35
C VAL A 229 -13.48 19.92 0.89
N ASN A 230 -12.46 20.17 1.71
CA ASN A 230 -11.11 19.64 1.48
C ASN A 230 -10.95 18.33 2.24
N PHE A 231 -10.90 17.19 1.54
CA PHE A 231 -10.69 15.88 2.18
C PHE A 231 -9.28 15.74 2.74
N MET A 232 -8.31 16.46 2.17
CA MET A 232 -6.91 16.46 2.58
C MET A 232 -6.42 17.89 2.82
N ALA A 233 -6.66 18.44 4.01
CA ALA A 233 -6.01 19.70 4.41
C ALA A 233 -4.49 19.48 4.39
N ALA A 234 -3.79 20.11 3.44
CA ALA A 234 -2.35 19.99 3.24
C ALA A 234 -1.55 20.27 4.53
N ASP A 235 -2.12 21.09 5.41
CA ASP A 235 -1.62 21.50 6.72
C ASP A 235 -1.45 20.34 7.71
N VAL A 236 -2.22 19.26 7.55
CA VAL A 236 -2.22 18.09 8.45
C VAL A 236 -1.58 16.87 7.79
N TYR A 237 -1.79 16.67 6.49
CA TYR A 237 -1.34 15.43 5.82
C TYR A 237 -0.09 15.58 4.96
N TYR A 238 0.44 16.79 4.69
CA TYR A 238 1.68 17.05 3.92
C TYR A 238 1.83 16.31 2.56
N ILE A 239 0.76 15.64 2.10
CA ILE A 239 0.65 14.99 0.80
C ILE A 239 -0.40 15.80 0.03
N SER A 240 0.02 16.53 -0.99
CA SER A 240 -0.82 17.45 -1.78
C SER A 240 -1.63 16.77 -2.88
N SER A 241 -1.54 15.44 -3.01
CA SER A 241 -2.24 14.65 -4.02
C SER A 241 -2.51 13.24 -3.48
N LEU A 242 -3.59 12.61 -3.91
CA LEU A 242 -3.81 11.18 -3.66
C LEU A 242 -3.20 10.40 -4.83
N PRO A 243 -1.94 9.93 -4.75
CA PRO A 243 -1.33 9.18 -5.83
C PRO A 243 -2.10 7.87 -6.00
N SER A 244 -2.71 7.68 -7.17
CA SER A 244 -3.38 6.43 -7.51
C SER A 244 -2.41 5.49 -8.23
N LYS A 245 -2.08 4.37 -7.59
CA LYS A 245 -1.27 3.31 -8.22
C LYS A 245 -2.13 2.08 -8.45
N LEU A 246 -2.49 1.84 -9.71
CA LEU A 246 -3.18 0.61 -10.11
C LEU A 246 -2.21 -0.57 -10.07
N VAL A 247 -2.52 -1.57 -9.25
CA VAL A 247 -1.77 -2.84 -9.20
C VAL A 247 -2.59 -3.91 -9.92
N TRP A 248 -2.16 -4.29 -11.11
CA TRP A 248 -2.89 -5.25 -11.96
C TRP A 248 -3.15 -6.59 -11.29
N LEU A 249 -2.20 -7.07 -10.47
CA LEU A 249 -2.37 -8.31 -9.72
C LEU A 249 -3.59 -8.24 -8.79
N ASP A 250 -3.78 -7.11 -8.09
CA ASP A 250 -4.92 -6.91 -7.20
C ASP A 250 -6.23 -6.91 -8.00
N VAL A 251 -6.25 -6.26 -9.18
CA VAL A 251 -7.40 -6.26 -10.08
C VAL A 251 -7.77 -7.68 -10.53
N TYR A 252 -6.81 -8.48 -10.98
CA TYR A 252 -7.06 -9.85 -11.43
C TYR A 252 -7.55 -10.75 -10.30
N VAL A 253 -6.94 -10.64 -9.10
CA VAL A 253 -7.35 -11.42 -7.93
C VAL A 253 -8.78 -11.08 -7.52
N ILE A 254 -9.10 -9.79 -7.43
CA ILE A 254 -10.43 -9.32 -7.04
C ILE A 254 -11.48 -9.73 -8.06
N ALA A 255 -11.24 -9.50 -9.35
CA ALA A 255 -12.16 -9.88 -10.42
C ALA A 255 -12.40 -11.39 -10.45
N SER A 256 -11.35 -12.19 -10.26
CA SER A 256 -11.47 -13.65 -10.23
C SER A 256 -12.29 -14.13 -9.02
N VAL A 257 -12.02 -13.59 -7.82
CA VAL A 257 -12.78 -13.93 -6.61
C VAL A 257 -14.24 -13.52 -6.73
N ALA A 258 -14.52 -12.32 -7.24
CA ALA A 258 -15.88 -11.85 -7.46
C ALA A 258 -16.64 -12.72 -8.45
N PHE A 259 -16.01 -13.08 -9.57
CA PHE A 259 -16.61 -13.98 -10.56
C PHE A 259 -16.90 -15.37 -9.96
N VAL A 260 -15.95 -15.97 -9.25
CA VAL A 260 -16.13 -17.27 -8.58
C VAL A 260 -17.26 -17.21 -7.55
N LEU A 261 -17.31 -16.17 -6.71
CA LEU A 261 -18.39 -16.00 -5.74
C LEU A 261 -19.75 -15.83 -6.43
N SER A 262 -19.82 -15.10 -7.55
CA SER A 262 -21.05 -14.98 -8.33
C SER A 262 -21.51 -16.32 -8.89
N LEU A 263 -20.59 -17.16 -9.39
CA LEU A 263 -20.92 -18.51 -9.85
C LEU A 263 -21.41 -19.39 -8.71
N LEU A 264 -20.74 -19.38 -7.56
CA LEU A 264 -21.14 -20.16 -6.39
C LEU A 264 -22.54 -19.76 -5.91
N ALA A 265 -22.86 -18.47 -5.92
CA ALA A 265 -24.17 -17.95 -5.58
C ALA A 265 -25.28 -18.50 -6.51
N THR A 266 -24.97 -18.76 -7.78
CA THR A 266 -25.97 -19.21 -8.77
C THR A 266 -26.34 -20.69 -8.64
N ILE A 267 -25.55 -21.49 -7.90
CA ILE A 267 -25.79 -22.92 -7.72
C ILE A 267 -27.09 -23.17 -6.97
N TYR A 268 -27.36 -22.43 -5.88
CA TYR A 268 -28.54 -22.64 -5.07
C TYR A 268 -29.86 -22.37 -5.84
N PRO A 269 -30.05 -21.22 -6.52
CA PRO A 269 -31.23 -20.99 -7.34
C PRO A 269 -31.37 -21.99 -8.49
N ALA A 270 -30.27 -22.38 -9.14
CA ALA A 270 -30.31 -23.34 -10.23
C ALA A 270 -30.77 -24.74 -9.77
N TRP A 271 -30.30 -25.17 -8.60
CA TRP A 271 -30.77 -26.40 -7.96
C TRP A 271 -32.26 -26.32 -7.60
N GLN A 272 -32.71 -25.18 -7.06
CA GLN A 272 -34.13 -24.94 -6.78
C GLN A 272 -34.99 -25.04 -8.05
N ALA A 273 -34.54 -24.48 -9.17
CA ALA A 273 -35.25 -24.54 -10.45
C ALA A 273 -35.43 -25.98 -10.95
N SER A 274 -34.41 -26.83 -10.76
CA SER A 274 -34.47 -28.23 -11.19
C SER A 274 -35.56 -29.05 -10.48
N GLN A 275 -35.93 -28.65 -9.26
CA GLN A 275 -36.89 -29.35 -8.41
C GLN A 275 -38.35 -28.97 -8.63
N VAL A 276 -38.65 -28.05 -9.55
CA VAL A 276 -40.03 -27.67 -9.88
C VAL A 276 -40.81 -28.90 -10.37
N ASN A 277 -41.89 -29.27 -9.68
CA ASN A 277 -42.75 -30.40 -10.05
C ASN A 277 -43.82 -29.95 -11.06
N PRO A 278 -43.81 -30.47 -12.31
CA PRO A 278 -44.75 -30.01 -13.32
C PRO A 278 -46.23 -30.23 -12.95
N ALA A 279 -46.53 -31.35 -12.27
CA ALA A 279 -47.88 -31.70 -11.88
C ALA A 279 -48.47 -30.78 -10.81
N GLU A 280 -47.62 -30.21 -9.94
CA GLU A 280 -48.06 -29.27 -8.91
C GLU A 280 -48.29 -27.88 -9.52
N VAL A 281 -47.40 -27.42 -10.39
CA VAL A 281 -47.49 -26.09 -10.99
C VAL A 281 -48.71 -25.98 -11.91
N LEU A 282 -48.90 -26.96 -12.81
CA LEU A 282 -50.00 -26.95 -13.79
C LEU A 282 -51.38 -27.23 -13.16
N ARG A 283 -51.46 -27.58 -11.87
CA ARG A 283 -52.73 -27.75 -11.16
C ARG A 283 -53.32 -26.42 -10.69
N TYR A 284 -52.48 -25.38 -10.57
CA TYR A 284 -52.86 -24.07 -10.03
C TYR A 284 -52.83 -22.95 -11.09
N GLU A 285 -52.55 -23.29 -12.36
CA GLU A 285 -52.94 -22.49 -13.53
C GLU A 285 -54.33 -22.90 -14.02
#